data_AF-A0A924L578-F1
#
_entry.id   AF-A0A924L578-F1
#
_cell.length_a   1.000
_cell.length_b   1.000
_cell.length_c   1.000
_cell.angle_alpha   90.00
_cell.angle_beta   90.00
_cell.angle_gamma   90.00
#
_symmetry.space_group_name_H-M   'P 1'
#
loop_
_entity.id
_entity.type
_entity.pdbx_description
1 polymer ?
#
loop_
_entity_poly.entity_id
_entity_poly.type
_entity_poly.pdbx_seq_one_letter_code
_entity_poly.pdbx_strand_id
1 'polypeptide(L)'
;MRVLASAMALLLVLAGCGGSSEKAATSTDSTQNPSTAGAPGATSPLQSPTGVSTPEALSRFRCVKGSKGRWTASGHLSNDSKNKVTFQVTVYVGQATGGAEEASTKQVSDVAGGDSVTFMMGAVPAPKDGGRCYVQVLVTK
;
A
#
# COMPACT_ATOMS: atom_id res chain seq x y z
N MET A 1 -36.72 -43.26 7.44
CA MET A 1 -36.99 -43.56 6.01
C MET A 1 -36.00 -42.76 5.18
N ARG A 2 -35.51 -43.27 4.03
CA ARG A 2 -34.26 -42.84 3.32
C ARG A 2 -32.99 -43.27 4.12
N VAL A 3 -32.21 -44.30 3.78
CA VAL A 3 -32.03 -45.13 2.56
C VAL A 3 -31.25 -44.43 1.43
N LEU A 4 -29.90 -44.44 1.50
CA LEU A 4 -28.98 -45.15 0.58
C LEU A 4 -27.52 -44.69 0.74
N ALA A 5 -26.58 -45.63 0.54
CA ALA A 5 -25.14 -45.42 0.49
C ALA A 5 -24.62 -45.55 -0.96
N SER A 6 -23.30 -45.35 -1.14
CA SER A 6 -22.56 -45.43 -2.41
C SER A 6 -22.81 -44.25 -3.38
N ALA A 7 -21.85 -43.81 -4.22
CA ALA A 7 -20.52 -44.35 -4.52
C ALA A 7 -19.55 -43.26 -5.03
N MET A 8 -18.38 -43.70 -5.51
CA MET A 8 -17.45 -43.03 -6.44
C MET A 8 -16.47 -41.98 -5.89
N ALA A 9 -15.23 -42.44 -5.73
CA ALA A 9 -14.02 -41.65 -5.98
C ALA A 9 -13.83 -41.38 -7.48
N LEU A 10 -12.72 -40.70 -7.86
CA LEU A 10 -12.34 -40.10 -9.17
C LEU A 10 -12.65 -38.58 -9.18
N LEU A 11 -11.76 -37.65 -9.55
CA LEU A 11 -10.40 -37.74 -10.10
C LEU A 11 -9.52 -36.52 -9.72
N LEU A 12 -8.21 -36.73 -9.89
CA LEU A 12 -7.10 -35.78 -9.85
C LEU A 12 -7.33 -34.43 -10.57
N VAL A 13 -6.85 -33.34 -9.99
CA VAL A 13 -6.09 -32.31 -10.73
C VAL A 13 -4.91 -31.85 -9.85
N LEU A 14 -3.70 -32.32 -10.17
CA LEU A 14 -2.44 -31.74 -9.67
C LEU A 14 -1.76 -30.93 -10.78
N ALA A 15 -1.02 -29.91 -10.35
CA ALA A 15 0.08 -29.25 -11.07
C ALA A 15 -0.23 -28.51 -12.39
N GLY A 16 -0.07 -27.19 -12.35
CA GLY A 16 -0.07 -26.30 -13.51
C GLY A 16 0.79 -25.06 -13.22
N CYS A 17 2.08 -25.26 -12.94
CA CYS A 17 3.08 -24.20 -12.76
C CYS A 17 4.12 -24.30 -13.88
N GLY A 18 4.50 -23.16 -14.47
CA GLY A 18 5.36 -23.04 -15.65
C GLY A 18 4.63 -22.30 -16.77
N GLY A 19 5.08 -21.15 -17.29
CA GLY A 19 6.33 -20.43 -17.01
C GLY A 19 7.42 -20.72 -18.04
N SER A 20 7.45 -19.95 -19.14
CA SER A 20 8.68 -19.39 -19.73
C SER A 20 8.35 -18.40 -20.86
N SER A 21 9.15 -17.33 -20.94
CA SER A 21 9.32 -16.45 -22.13
C SER A 21 10.22 -17.16 -23.17
N GLU A 22 10.59 -16.67 -24.37
CA GLU A 22 10.77 -15.31 -24.94
C GLU A 22 10.73 -15.28 -26.50
N LYS A 23 10.64 -14.06 -27.09
CA LYS A 23 11.20 -13.60 -28.40
C LYS A 23 10.65 -14.21 -29.73
N ALA A 24 10.71 -13.54 -30.89
CA ALA A 24 11.27 -12.24 -31.33
C ALA A 24 10.34 -11.58 -32.39
N ALA A 25 10.12 -10.25 -32.41
CA ALA A 25 10.79 -9.23 -33.26
C ALA A 25 10.34 -9.24 -34.76
N THR A 26 10.37 -8.17 -35.57
CA THR A 26 10.76 -6.73 -35.48
C THR A 26 9.93 -6.00 -36.58
N SER A 27 9.71 -4.68 -36.64
CA SER A 27 10.25 -3.49 -35.93
C SER A 27 9.06 -2.56 -35.53
N THR A 28 9.06 -1.23 -35.44
CA THR A 28 9.97 -0.07 -35.72
C THR A 28 9.46 1.11 -34.84
N ASP A 29 10.15 2.22 -34.56
CA ASP A 29 11.44 2.77 -35.04
C ASP A 29 12.15 3.56 -33.90
N SER A 30 13.04 4.47 -34.27
CA SER A 30 13.97 5.28 -33.48
C SER A 30 13.32 6.40 -32.66
N THR A 31 13.84 6.63 -31.44
CA THR A 31 14.48 7.89 -31.05
C THR A 31 15.33 7.67 -29.79
N GLN A 32 16.44 8.40 -29.68
CA GLN A 32 17.51 8.22 -28.69
C GLN A 32 17.05 8.46 -27.24
N ASN A 33 17.60 7.67 -26.31
CA ASN A 33 17.72 8.09 -24.91
C ASN A 33 18.96 7.44 -24.25
N PRO A 34 19.94 8.20 -23.74
CA PRO A 34 21.09 7.64 -23.03
C PRO A 34 20.67 7.18 -21.62
N SER A 35 20.33 5.90 -21.50
CA SER A 35 20.03 5.29 -20.19
C SER A 35 21.31 4.99 -19.41
N THR A 36 21.76 5.96 -18.62
CA THR A 36 22.73 5.69 -17.55
C THR A 36 22.05 4.84 -16.47
N ALA A 37 22.63 3.69 -16.15
CA ALA A 37 22.07 2.76 -15.18
C ALA A 37 21.98 3.38 -13.77
N GLY A 38 20.76 3.68 -13.33
CA GLY A 38 20.47 4.09 -11.95
C GLY A 38 20.36 2.87 -11.04
N ALA A 39 21.22 2.79 -10.02
CA ALA A 39 21.16 1.74 -9.01
C ALA A 39 19.85 1.81 -8.19
N PRO A 40 19.33 0.68 -7.66
CA PRO A 40 18.18 0.66 -6.76
C PRO A 40 18.58 1.20 -5.38
N GLY A 41 18.69 2.52 -5.27
CA GLY A 41 19.27 3.19 -4.10
C GLY A 41 19.03 4.70 -4.09
N ALA A 42 17.88 5.16 -4.61
CA ALA A 42 17.46 6.55 -4.49
C ALA A 42 16.51 6.70 -3.29
N THR A 43 17.09 6.84 -2.09
CA THR A 43 16.38 7.41 -0.94
C THR A 43 16.04 8.85 -1.31
N SER A 44 14.84 9.08 -1.85
CA SER A 44 14.44 10.43 -2.26
C SER A 44 14.49 11.36 -1.05
N PRO A 45 15.21 12.50 -1.11
CA PRO A 45 15.27 13.42 0.01
C PRO A 45 13.86 13.85 0.39
N LEU A 46 13.58 13.86 1.70
CA LEU A 46 12.26 14.10 2.25
C LEU A 46 11.76 15.49 1.85
N GLN A 47 10.91 15.57 0.84
CA GLN A 47 10.11 16.78 0.62
C GLN A 47 9.23 16.96 1.85
N SER A 48 9.40 18.09 2.55
CA SER A 48 8.47 18.52 3.60
C SER A 48 7.06 18.39 3.05
N PRO A 49 6.18 17.57 3.67
CA PRO A 49 5.01 17.08 2.99
C PRO A 49 4.05 18.24 2.74
N THR A 50 3.89 18.60 1.48
CA THR A 50 3.27 19.86 1.06
C THR A 50 1.76 19.68 1.01
N GLY A 51 1.11 19.86 2.17
CA GLY A 51 -0.33 19.66 2.32
C GLY A 51 -0.90 20.28 3.59
N VAL A 52 -2.23 20.33 3.67
CA VAL A 52 -2.97 20.79 4.85
C VAL A 52 -3.22 19.61 5.76
N SER A 53 -2.86 19.73 7.04
CA SER A 53 -3.11 18.67 8.04
C SER A 53 -4.61 18.52 8.31
N THR A 54 -5.12 17.30 8.12
CA THR A 54 -6.56 16.95 8.19
C THR A 54 -6.78 15.63 8.95
N PRO A 55 -6.37 15.54 10.24
CA PRO A 55 -6.55 14.32 11.03
C PRO A 55 -8.03 13.90 11.20
N GLU A 56 -8.97 14.86 11.12
CA GLU A 56 -10.42 14.64 11.18
C GLU A 56 -10.97 13.84 10.00
N ALA A 57 -10.30 13.86 8.84
CA ALA A 57 -10.66 13.04 7.68
C ALA A 57 -10.45 11.53 7.92
N LEU A 58 -9.66 11.16 8.95
CA LEU A 58 -9.32 9.79 9.27
C LEU A 58 -10.31 9.17 10.27
N SER A 59 -10.96 8.08 9.86
CA SER A 59 -11.78 7.27 10.76
C SER A 59 -11.39 5.78 10.73
N ARG A 60 -11.85 5.04 11.75
CA ARG A 60 -11.67 3.58 11.90
C ARG A 60 -10.20 3.11 11.83
N PHE A 61 -9.24 3.97 12.18
CA PHE A 61 -7.82 3.64 12.12
C PHE A 61 -7.49 2.38 12.93
N ARG A 62 -6.66 1.52 12.34
CA ARG A 62 -6.11 0.30 12.90
C ARG A 62 -4.65 0.22 12.50
N CYS A 63 -3.79 -0.11 13.46
CA CYS A 63 -2.39 -0.35 13.22
C CYS A 63 -1.95 -1.49 14.12
N VAL A 64 -1.54 -2.61 13.52
CA VAL A 64 -1.38 -3.90 14.21
C VAL A 64 -0.08 -4.59 13.81
N LYS A 65 0.59 -5.21 14.78
CA LYS A 65 1.74 -6.09 14.57
C LYS A 65 1.22 -7.47 14.14
N GLY A 66 1.50 -7.86 12.90
CA GLY A 66 1.15 -9.18 12.38
C GLY A 66 2.05 -10.29 12.93
N SER A 67 1.67 -11.55 12.69
CA SER A 67 2.34 -12.75 13.21
C SER A 67 3.83 -12.88 12.85
N LYS A 68 4.27 -12.24 11.76
CA LYS A 68 5.69 -12.19 11.33
C LYS A 68 6.42 -10.93 11.81
N GLY A 69 5.93 -10.25 12.85
CA GLY A 69 6.47 -8.98 13.35
C GLY A 69 6.23 -7.75 12.44
N ARG A 70 5.79 -7.95 11.20
CA ARG A 70 5.44 -6.89 10.25
C ARG A 70 4.20 -6.12 10.70
N TRP A 71 4.29 -4.79 10.74
CA TRP A 71 3.15 -3.94 11.02
C TRP A 71 2.30 -3.69 9.77
N THR A 72 1.00 -3.56 9.97
CA THR A 72 0.00 -3.21 8.95
C THR A 72 -0.88 -2.11 9.50
N ALA A 73 -1.15 -1.09 8.69
CA ALA A 73 -2.04 0.02 9.02
C ALA A 73 -3.18 0.14 8.00
N SER A 74 -4.36 0.53 8.47
CA SER A 74 -5.54 0.73 7.64
C SER A 74 -6.50 1.73 8.29
N GLY A 75 -7.35 2.35 7.49
CA GLY A 75 -8.40 3.24 7.95
C GLY A 75 -9.27 3.72 6.79
N HIS A 76 -10.24 4.58 7.10
CA HIS A 76 -11.09 5.24 6.13
C HIS A 76 -10.71 6.72 6.07
N LEU A 77 -10.62 7.25 4.86
CA LEU A 77 -10.39 8.67 4.57
C LEU A 77 -11.66 9.23 3.95
N SER A 78 -12.31 10.17 4.64
CA SER A 78 -13.50 10.86 4.14
C SER A 78 -13.13 12.25 3.61
N ASN A 79 -13.64 12.60 2.43
CA ASN A 79 -13.49 13.93 1.86
C ASN A 79 -14.79 14.72 2.02
N ASP A 80 -14.94 15.44 3.13
CA ASP A 80 -16.13 16.24 3.42
C ASP A 80 -16.20 17.55 2.59
N SER A 81 -15.23 17.79 1.69
CA SER A 81 -15.25 18.92 0.76
C SER A 81 -16.09 18.62 -0.50
N LYS A 82 -16.36 19.65 -1.30
CA LYS A 82 -17.07 19.52 -2.59
C LYS A 82 -16.15 19.16 -3.76
N ASN A 83 -14.85 19.27 -3.58
CA ASN A 83 -13.86 19.08 -4.64
C ASN A 83 -13.21 17.71 -4.50
N LYS A 84 -12.68 17.17 -5.61
CA LYS A 84 -11.79 16.01 -5.57
C LYS A 84 -10.48 16.38 -4.85
N VAL A 85 -9.95 15.48 -4.02
CA VAL A 85 -8.69 15.67 -3.28
C VAL A 85 -7.76 14.46 -3.39
N THR A 86 -6.48 14.67 -3.12
CA THR A 86 -5.51 13.61 -2.83
C THR A 86 -5.16 13.65 -1.35
N PHE A 87 -5.26 12.51 -0.67
CA PHE A 87 -4.75 12.36 0.69
C PHE A 87 -3.34 11.80 0.67
N GLN A 88 -2.48 12.31 1.53
CA GLN A 88 -1.23 11.66 1.91
C GLN A 88 -1.34 11.17 3.36
N VAL A 89 -1.22 9.85 3.55
CA VAL A 89 -1.17 9.21 4.86
C VAL A 89 0.25 8.79 5.16
N THR A 90 0.80 9.26 6.27
CA THR A 90 2.10 8.81 6.79
C THR A 90 1.87 8.08 8.10
N VAL A 91 2.43 6.87 8.27
CA VAL A 91 2.33 6.06 9.48
C VAL A 91 3.71 5.77 10.03
N TYR A 92 3.85 5.93 11.34
CA TYR A 92 5.07 5.66 12.12
C TYR A 92 4.76 4.66 13.21
N VAL A 93 5.72 3.81 13.57
CA VAL A 93 5.63 2.93 14.75
C VAL A 93 6.88 3.14 15.59
N GLY A 94 6.73 3.43 16.88
CA GLY A 94 7.87 3.76 17.76
C GLY A 94 7.68 5.14 18.38
N GLN A 95 8.50 6.11 17.95
CA GLN A 95 8.40 7.50 18.38
C GLN A 95 7.48 8.31 17.46
N ALA A 96 6.76 9.29 18.02
CA ALA A 96 5.85 10.15 17.25
C ALA A 96 6.57 11.02 16.20
N THR A 97 7.82 11.38 16.49
CA THR A 97 8.73 12.14 15.64
C THR A 97 9.75 11.25 14.93
N GLY A 98 9.42 9.95 14.74
CA GLY A 98 10.30 8.97 14.14
C GLY A 98 10.92 9.47 12.83
N GLY A 99 12.20 9.16 12.62
CA GLY A 99 12.91 9.60 11.43
C GLY A 99 12.23 9.11 10.15
N ALA A 100 12.50 9.76 9.01
CA ALA A 100 11.92 9.39 7.72
C ALA A 100 12.10 7.90 7.36
N GLU A 101 13.18 7.29 7.86
CA GLU A 101 13.54 5.88 7.66
C GLU A 101 12.63 4.89 8.44
N GLU A 102 11.92 5.37 9.47
CA GLU A 102 10.96 4.59 10.28
C GLU A 102 9.49 4.84 9.89
N ALA A 103 9.26 5.59 8.81
CA ALA A 103 7.94 5.95 8.31
C ALA A 103 7.52 5.09 7.11
N SER A 104 6.21 4.95 6.91
CA SER A 104 5.65 4.53 5.63
C SER A 104 4.64 5.57 5.17
N THR A 105 4.75 6.01 3.92
CA THR A 105 3.87 7.02 3.31
C THR A 105 3.08 6.42 2.16
N LYS A 106 1.79 6.72 2.08
CA LYS A 106 0.91 6.33 0.97
C LYS A 106 0.05 7.51 0.54
N GLN A 107 0.04 7.78 -0.75
CA GLN A 107 -0.95 8.66 -1.36
C GLN A 107 -2.21 7.88 -1.74
N VAL A 108 -3.36 8.54 -1.60
CA VAL A 108 -4.69 8.06 -2.00
C VAL A 108 -5.32 9.20 -2.80
N SER A 109 -5.09 9.15 -4.11
CA SER A 109 -5.50 10.17 -5.07
C SER A 109 -6.98 10.09 -5.42
N ASP A 110 -7.48 11.14 -6.06
CA ASP A 110 -8.76 11.15 -6.77
C ASP A 110 -10.03 10.90 -5.93
N VAL A 111 -9.98 11.11 -4.61
CA VAL A 111 -11.15 10.95 -3.74
C VAL A 111 -12.15 12.07 -4.01
N ALA A 112 -13.32 11.74 -4.54
CA ALA A 112 -14.35 12.73 -4.89
C ALA A 112 -14.95 13.39 -3.64
N GLY A 113 -15.63 14.52 -3.83
CA GLY A 113 -16.27 15.25 -2.73
C GLY A 113 -17.48 14.51 -2.18
N GLY A 114 -17.56 14.36 -0.86
CA GLY A 114 -18.56 13.57 -0.15
C GLY A 114 -18.27 12.07 -0.04
N ASP A 115 -17.23 11.56 -0.71
CA ASP A 115 -16.88 10.15 -0.71
C ASP A 115 -15.94 9.75 0.45
N SER A 116 -15.91 8.45 0.75
CA SER A 116 -14.99 7.85 1.72
C SER A 116 -14.30 6.62 1.13
N VAL A 117 -12.98 6.52 1.30
CA VAL A 117 -12.14 5.44 0.74
C VAL A 117 -11.35 4.73 1.84
N THR A 118 -11.23 3.41 1.72
CA THR A 118 -10.37 2.62 2.63
C THR A 118 -8.94 2.60 2.12
N PHE A 119 -7.97 2.93 2.97
CA PHE A 119 -6.56 2.67 2.71
C PHE A 119 -6.04 1.47 3.51
N MET A 120 -5.02 0.83 2.96
CA MET A 120 -4.22 -0.18 3.64
C MET A 120 -2.75 -0.04 3.25
N MET A 121 -1.86 -0.23 4.23
CA MET A 121 -0.40 -0.17 4.16
C MET A 121 0.17 -1.38 4.91
N GLY A 122 0.87 -2.27 4.20
CA GLY A 122 1.54 -3.42 4.81
C GLY A 122 3.06 -3.19 4.87
N ALA A 123 3.74 -3.80 5.85
CA ALA A 123 5.14 -3.51 6.17
C ALA A 123 5.39 -2.03 6.47
N VAL A 124 4.62 -1.47 7.40
CA VAL A 124 5.05 -0.24 8.08
C VAL A 124 6.35 -0.57 8.85
N PRO A 125 7.44 0.20 8.67
CA PRO A 125 8.66 0.04 9.46
C PRO A 125 8.36 0.21 10.96
N ALA A 126 9.16 -0.45 11.79
CA ALA A 126 9.04 -0.37 13.24
C ALA A 126 10.36 -0.79 13.91
N PRO A 127 10.69 -0.22 15.09
CA PRO A 127 11.69 -0.76 15.99
C PRO A 127 11.44 -2.24 16.30
N LYS A 128 12.49 -2.97 16.66
CA LYS A 128 12.46 -4.42 16.95
C LYS A 128 11.39 -4.80 17.98
N ASP A 129 11.33 -4.02 19.06
CA ASP A 129 10.37 -4.22 20.15
C ASP A 129 8.95 -3.72 19.80
N GLY A 130 8.82 -2.97 18.69
CA GLY A 130 7.60 -2.29 18.27
C GLY A 130 7.46 -0.92 18.93
N GLY A 131 6.23 -0.46 19.12
CA GLY A 131 5.95 0.79 19.81
C GLY A 131 4.50 1.22 19.64
N ARG A 132 4.21 2.48 20.03
CA ARG A 132 2.92 3.11 19.69
C ARG A 132 2.92 3.43 18.20
N CYS A 133 1.77 3.26 17.56
CA CYS A 133 1.57 3.66 16.18
C CYS A 133 0.98 5.07 16.11
N TYR A 134 1.55 5.91 15.24
CA TYR A 134 1.14 7.27 14.99
C TYR A 134 0.81 7.43 13.50
N VAL A 135 -0.10 8.35 13.19
CA VAL A 135 -0.55 8.60 11.83
C VAL A 135 -0.72 10.11 11.61
N GLN A 136 -0.23 10.57 10.47
CA GLN A 136 -0.46 11.90 9.94
C GLN A 136 -1.28 11.76 8.66
N VAL A 137 -2.31 12.59 8.52
CA VAL A 137 -3.11 12.69 7.30
C VAL A 137 -3.07 14.13 6.82
N LEU A 138 -2.72 14.32 5.56
CA LEU A 138 -2.67 15.60 4.89
C LEU A 138 -3.52 15.55 3.62
N VAL A 139 -4.17 16.65 3.26
CA VAL A 139 -4.67 16.87 1.90
C VAL A 139 -3.58 17.56 1.10
N THR A 140 -3.18 16.96 -0.02
CA THR A 140 -2.24 17.52 -0.99
C THR A 140 -2.98 18.00 -2.24
N LYS A 141 -2.36 18.91 -2.98
CA LYS A 141 -2.85 19.33 -4.31
C LYS A 141 -2.53 18.28 -5.38
#